data_AF-A0A972SIK0-F1
#
_entry.id   AF-A0A972SIK0-F1
#
_cell.length_a   1.000
_cell.length_b   1.000
_cell.length_c   1.000
_cell.angle_alpha   90.00
_cell.angle_beta   90.00
_cell.angle_gamma   90.00
#
_symmetry.space_group_name_H-M   'P 1'
#
loop_
_entity.id
_entity.type
_entity.pdbx_description
1 polymer ?
#
loop_
_entity_poly.entity_id
_entity_poly.type
_entity_poly.pdbx_seq_one_letter_code
_entity_poly.pdbx_strand_id
1 'polypeptide(L)' 'MNKPVLPLTYEQLDHWIESLQPALLAERFTMAIGILRGGAPLALMVSHAAGTPVAFLRYDRQSRTVAWDSTLPI' A
#
# COMPACT_ATOMS: atom_id res chain seq x y z
N MET A 1 20.42 8.55 21.47
CA MET A 1 19.47 7.71 20.74
C MET A 1 18.09 7.93 21.37
N ASN A 2 17.39 9.01 20.96
CA ASN A 2 16.05 9.41 21.43
C ASN A 2 15.26 9.84 20.20
N LYS A 3 15.04 8.92 19.26
CA LYS A 3 14.09 9.19 18.18
C LYS A 3 12.70 8.80 18.70
N PRO A 4 11.73 9.73 18.73
CA PRO A 4 10.38 9.38 19.11
C PRO A 4 9.86 8.32 18.14
N VAL A 5 9.43 7.18 18.70
CA VAL A 5 8.69 6.18 17.96
C VAL A 5 7.22 6.58 18.07
N LEU A 6 6.59 6.89 16.95
CA LEU A 6 5.15 7.10 16.89
C LEU A 6 4.50 5.75 16.58
N PRO A 7 3.82 5.11 17.55
CA PRO A 7 3.06 3.91 17.26
C PRO A 7 1.84 4.28 16.40
N LEU A 8 1.62 3.51 15.34
CA LEU A 8 0.43 3.58 14.49
C LEU A 8 -0.29 2.24 14.57
N THR A 9 -1.57 2.27 14.94
CA THR A 9 -2.42 1.06 14.91
C THR A 9 -3.00 0.85 13.52
N TYR A 10 -3.41 -0.38 13.21
CA TYR A 10 -4.12 -0.66 11.96
C TYR A 10 -5.40 0.15 11.81
N GLU A 11 -6.15 0.37 12.90
CA GLU A 11 -7.34 1.21 12.91
C GLU A 11 -7.04 2.68 12.56
N GLN A 12 -5.93 3.23 13.07
CA GLN A 12 -5.50 4.58 12.70
C GLN A 12 -5.12 4.69 11.21
N LEU A 13 -4.49 3.64 10.66
CA LEU A 13 -4.20 3.58 9.23
C LEU A 13 -5.48 3.47 8.40
N ASP A 14 -6.42 2.65 8.84
CA ASP A 14 -7.70 2.43 8.16
C ASP A 14 -8.52 3.72 8.08
N HIS A 15 -8.75 4.39 9.23
CA HIS A 15 -9.42 5.69 9.26
C HIS A 15 -8.70 6.75 8.40
N TRP A 16 -7.38 6.71 8.35
CA TRP A 16 -6.62 7.61 7.49
C TRP A 16 -6.88 7.31 6.01
N ILE A 17 -6.85 6.05 5.58
CA ILE A 17 -7.17 5.67 4.20
C ILE A 17 -8.63 5.98 3.84
N GLU A 18 -9.57 5.72 4.73
CA GLU A 18 -10.99 6.07 4.55
C GLU A 18 -11.15 7.59 4.32
N SER A 19 -10.42 8.42 5.06
CA SER A 19 -10.47 9.88 4.87
C SER A 19 -9.99 10.33 3.49
N LEU A 20 -9.19 9.51 2.80
CA LEU A 20 -8.69 9.78 1.45
C LEU A 20 -9.61 9.25 0.35
N GLN A 21 -10.61 8.42 0.68
CA GLN A 21 -11.43 7.71 -0.30
C GLN A 21 -12.05 8.63 -1.38
N PRO A 22 -12.64 9.81 -1.07
CA PRO A 22 -13.20 10.67 -2.11
C PRO A 22 -12.16 11.12 -3.15
N ALA A 23 -10.93 11.40 -2.71
CA ALA A 23 -9.84 11.78 -3.59
C ALA A 23 -9.34 10.58 -4.40
N LEU A 24 -9.19 9.41 -3.77
CA LEU A 24 -8.78 8.17 -4.45
C LEU A 24 -9.77 7.76 -5.55
N LEU A 25 -11.07 7.91 -5.31
CA LEU A 25 -12.12 7.63 -6.30
C LEU A 25 -12.10 8.62 -7.47
N ALA A 26 -11.77 9.89 -7.21
CA ALA A 26 -11.71 10.92 -8.25
C ALA A 26 -10.59 10.66 -9.28
N GLU A 27 -9.48 10.06 -8.87
CA GLU A 27 -8.34 9.73 -9.72
C GLU A 27 -8.60 8.58 -10.68
N ARG A 28 -9.59 7.71 -10.40
CA ARG A 28 -9.96 6.56 -11.24
C ARG A 28 -8.76 5.64 -11.54
N PHE A 29 -7.94 5.35 -10.52
CA PHE A 29 -6.86 4.38 -10.66
C PHE A 29 -7.40 3.03 -11.13
N THR A 30 -6.66 2.36 -12.01
CA THR A 30 -7.02 1.02 -12.47
C THR A 30 -6.48 -0.08 -11.56
N MET A 31 -5.53 0.24 -10.68
CA MET A 31 -4.85 -0.72 -9.81
C MET A 31 -4.09 -0.01 -8.68
N ALA A 32 -4.05 -0.63 -7.51
CA ALA A 32 -3.12 -0.28 -6.43
C ALA A 32 -1.85 -1.14 -6.51
N ILE A 33 -0.66 -0.53 -6.48
CA ILE A 33 0.62 -1.26 -6.53
C ILE A 33 1.35 -1.09 -5.19
N GLY A 34 1.47 -2.17 -4.43
CA GLY A 34 2.23 -2.20 -3.19
C GLY A 34 3.69 -2.60 -3.39
N ILE A 35 4.64 -1.84 -2.84
CA ILE A 35 6.05 -2.24 -2.79
C ILE A 35 6.29 -3.02 -1.51
N LEU A 36 6.63 -4.30 -1.64
CA LEU A 36 6.90 -5.18 -0.53
C LEU A 36 8.22 -4.82 0.17
N ARG A 37 8.30 -4.98 1.49
CA ARG A 37 7.25 -5.56 2.38
C ARG A 37 6.32 -4.51 2.99
N GLY A 38 6.84 -3.30 3.25
CA GLY A 38 6.13 -2.28 4.03
C GLY A 38 4.88 -1.73 3.35
N GLY A 39 4.83 -1.71 2.02
CA GLY A 39 3.67 -1.22 1.28
C GLY A 39 2.49 -2.20 1.20
N ALA A 40 2.65 -3.45 1.65
CA ALA A 40 1.61 -4.47 1.45
C ALA A 40 0.28 -4.11 2.15
N PRO A 41 0.27 -3.78 3.46
CA PRO A 41 -0.97 -3.47 4.16
C PRO A 41 -1.68 -2.24 3.59
N LEU A 42 -0.92 -1.18 3.29
CA LEU A 42 -1.48 0.06 2.74
C LEU A 42 -2.07 -0.13 1.34
N ALA A 43 -1.41 -0.90 0.48
CA ALA A 43 -1.92 -1.19 -0.85
C ALA A 43 -3.23 -1.99 -0.81
N LEU A 44 -3.38 -2.92 0.15
CA LEU A 44 -4.62 -3.65 0.39
C LEU A 44 -5.74 -2.71 0.90
N MET A 45 -5.44 -1.85 1.86
CA MET A 45 -6.41 -0.87 2.38
C MET A 45 -6.87 0.10 1.28
N VAL A 46 -5.95 0.61 0.46
CA VAL A 46 -6.27 1.48 -0.68
C VAL A 46 -7.05 0.74 -1.76
N SER A 47 -6.66 -0.50 -2.08
CA SER A 47 -7.39 -1.36 -3.01
C SER A 47 -8.85 -1.53 -2.58
N HIS A 48 -9.08 -1.79 -1.29
CA HIS A 48 -10.41 -1.86 -0.70
C HIS A 48 -11.15 -0.53 -0.82
N ALA A 49 -10.55 0.57 -0.34
CA ALA A 49 -11.19 1.88 -0.32
C ALA A 49 -11.51 2.44 -1.73
N ALA A 50 -10.64 2.20 -2.71
CA ALA A 50 -10.80 2.68 -4.09
C ALA A 50 -11.56 1.70 -4.99
N GLY A 51 -11.80 0.46 -4.54
CA GLY A 51 -12.46 -0.58 -5.33
C GLY A 51 -11.66 -1.05 -6.54
N THR A 52 -10.32 -1.07 -6.44
CA THR A 52 -9.41 -1.41 -7.54
C THR A 52 -8.63 -2.69 -7.25
N PRO A 53 -8.25 -3.50 -8.25
CA PRO A 53 -7.34 -4.63 -8.06
C PRO A 53 -6.00 -4.20 -7.43
N VAL A 54 -5.30 -5.15 -6.81
CA VAL A 54 -3.99 -4.91 -6.19
C VAL A 54 -2.93 -5.82 -6.81
N ALA A 55 -1.74 -5.25 -7.03
CA ALA A 55 -0.54 -6.02 -7.40
C ALA A 55 0.66 -5.59 -6.55
N PHE A 56 1.71 -6.40 -6.56
CA PHE A 56 2.87 -6.18 -5.70
C PHE A 56 4.19 -6.19 -6.48
N LEU A 57 5.10 -5.32 -6.05
CA LEU A 57 6.50 -5.29 -6.50
C LEU A 57 7.40 -5.67 -5.33
N ARG A 58 8.49 -6.39 -5.61
CA ARG A 58 9.62 -6.57 -4.69
C ARG A 58 10.73 -5.63 -5.09
N TYR A 59 11.20 -4.84 -4.15
CA TYR A 59 12.40 -4.04 -4.31
C TYR A 59 13.52 -4.60 -3.45
N ASP A 60 14.59 -5.07 -4.10
CA ASP A 60 15.83 -5.40 -3.43
C ASP A 60 16.72 -4.16 -3.37
N ARG A 61 17.01 -3.69 -2.15
CA ARG A 61 17.80 -2.47 -1.96
C ARG A 61 19.28 -2.65 -2.26
N GLN A 62 19.81 -3.85 -2.07
CA GLN A 62 21.24 -4.13 -2.25
C GLN A 62 21.60 -4.14 -3.73
N SER A 63 20.79 -4.82 -4.55
CA SER A 63 20.95 -4.88 -5.99
C SER A 63 20.25 -3.74 -6.74
N ARG A 64 19.37 -2.98 -6.06
CA ARG A 64 18.48 -1.95 -6.66
C ARG A 64 17.58 -2.52 -7.76
N THR A 65 17.21 -3.79 -7.65
CA THR A 65 16.35 -4.46 -8.62
C THR A 65 14.89 -4.43 -8.20
N VAL A 66 14.01 -4.23 -9.17
CA VAL A 66 12.56 -4.31 -9.00
C VAL A 66 12.04 -5.50 -9.79
N ALA A 67 11.19 -6.31 -9.17
CA ALA A 67 10.52 -7.43 -9.82
C ALA A 67 9.05 -7.47 -9.40
N TRP A 68 8.18 -7.96 -10.28
CA TRP A 68 6.80 -8.28 -9.92
C TRP A 68 6.76 -9.44 -8.94
N ASP A 69 5.91 -9.33 -7.93
CA ASP A 69 5.54 -10.45 -7.09
C ASP A 69 4.28 -11.12 -7.65
N SER A 70 4.48 -12.23 -8.34
CA SER A 70 3.41 -13.04 -8.93
C SER A 70 2.96 -14.19 -8.02
N THR A 71 3.31 -14.16 -6.72
CA THR A 71 2.89 -15.22 -5.78
C THR A 71 1.42 -15.15 -5.40
N LEU A 72 0.77 -14.01 -5.66
CA LEU A 72 -0.67 -13.83 -5.48
C LEU A 72 -1.35 -13.68 -6.85
N PRO A 73 -2.50 -14.34 -7.08
CA PRO A 73 -3.29 -14.09 -8.27
C PRO A 73 -3.87 -12.67 -8.25
N ILE A 74 -3.86 -12.02 -9.42
CA ILE A 74 -4.51 -10.72 -9.67
C ILE A 74 -6.00 -10.94 -9.88
#